data_AF-A0A0S8CI22-F1
#
_entry.id   AF-A0A0S8CI22-F1
#
_cell.length_a   1.000
_cell.length_b   1.000
_cell.length_c   1.000
_cell.angle_alpha   90.00
_cell.angle_beta   90.00
_cell.angle_gamma   90.00
#
_symmetry.space_group_name_H-M   'P 1'
#
loop_
_entity.id
_entity.type
_entity.pdbx_description
1 polymer ?
#
loop_
_entity_poly.entity_id
_entity_poly.type
_entity_poly.pdbx_seq_one_letter_code
_entity_poly.pdbx_strand_id
1 'polypeptide(L)'
;MGKRLKSILNKLSNKQPISYSEGHGFKKEVEKHLIKYLGRLSPEVEMPARAKGINGSHSYDVDIYITIKSKGLFANRGNIWVECKWKDNSPVMETDIQKLVVKAQDAFRYVTELGGFYYDTLIMVSNQDFDINALSYANALDVLCLRYHKGRLTEKNAPMNWVGDPAWMKQKNYLQAFRS
;
A
#
# COMPACT_ATOMS: atom_id res chain seq x y z
N MET A 1 -16.53 -12.52 47.09
CA MET A 1 -15.54 -12.29 46.01
C MET A 1 -16.18 -12.66 44.66
N GLY A 2 -16.52 -11.81 43.71
CA GLY A 2 -16.52 -10.36 43.59
C GLY A 2 -17.03 -10.06 42.17
N LYS A 3 -18.32 -9.72 42.00
CA LYS A 3 -18.92 -9.32 40.71
C LYS A 3 -18.13 -8.19 40.01
N ARG A 4 -17.39 -7.42 40.80
CA ARG A 4 -16.42 -6.38 40.39
C ARG A 4 -15.22 -6.94 39.59
N LEU A 5 -14.68 -8.11 39.95
CA LEU A 5 -13.57 -8.76 39.23
C LEU A 5 -14.02 -9.29 37.85
N LYS A 6 -15.22 -9.87 37.75
CA LYS A 6 -15.80 -10.29 36.46
C LYS A 6 -16.08 -9.09 35.54
N SER A 7 -16.52 -7.96 36.09
CA SER A 7 -16.73 -6.71 35.34
C SER A 7 -15.42 -6.13 34.79
N ILE A 8 -14.33 -6.18 35.57
CA ILE A 8 -13.00 -5.72 35.15
C ILE A 8 -12.41 -6.65 34.09
N LEU A 9 -12.55 -7.98 34.26
CA LEU A 9 -12.10 -8.98 33.29
C LEU A 9 -12.86 -8.89 31.96
N ASN A 10 -14.18 -8.64 31.97
CA ASN A 10 -14.95 -8.42 30.75
C ASN A 10 -14.61 -7.09 30.04
N LYS A 11 -14.21 -6.03 30.79
CA LYS A 11 -13.72 -4.78 30.19
C LYS A 11 -12.33 -4.92 29.55
N LEU A 12 -11.51 -5.85 30.04
CA LEU A 12 -10.22 -6.19 29.44
C LEU A 12 -10.35 -7.12 28.23
N SER A 13 -11.37 -7.99 28.21
CA SER A 13 -11.64 -8.94 27.12
C SER A 13 -12.26 -8.32 25.86
N ASN A 14 -12.87 -7.12 25.94
CA ASN A 14 -13.56 -6.47 24.81
C ASN A 14 -12.82 -5.27 24.21
N LYS A 15 -11.55 -5.06 24.55
CA LYS A 15 -10.69 -4.15 23.78
C LYS A 15 -10.17 -4.92 22.57
N GLN A 16 -10.90 -4.86 21.44
CA GLN A 16 -10.19 -4.91 20.16
C GLN A 16 -9.09 -3.84 20.22
N PRO A 17 -7.85 -4.15 19.83
CA PRO A 17 -6.76 -3.19 19.93
C PRO A 17 -7.17 -1.94 19.16
N ILE A 18 -7.12 -0.78 19.82
CA ILE A 18 -7.51 0.54 19.29
C ILE A 18 -6.88 0.77 17.90
N SER A 19 -5.66 0.27 17.70
CA SER A 19 -4.91 0.21 16.44
C SER A 19 -5.66 -0.45 15.27
N TYR A 20 -6.48 -1.49 15.49
CA TYR A 20 -7.22 -2.17 14.42
C TYR A 20 -8.41 -1.33 13.94
N SER A 21 -9.15 -0.70 14.85
CA SER A 21 -10.23 0.23 14.49
C SER A 21 -9.70 1.51 13.83
N GLU A 22 -8.56 2.03 14.31
CA GLU A 22 -7.91 3.21 13.74
C GLU A 22 -7.34 2.91 12.35
N GLY A 23 -6.70 1.74 12.17
CA GLY A 23 -6.18 1.31 10.87
C GLY A 23 -7.29 1.14 9.82
N HIS A 24 -8.43 0.54 10.19
CA HIS A 24 -9.56 0.39 9.27
C HIS A 24 -10.25 1.72 8.96
N GLY A 25 -10.43 2.61 9.96
CA GLY A 25 -10.94 3.96 9.75
C GLY A 25 -10.03 4.80 8.86
N PHE A 26 -8.71 4.67 9.05
CA PHE A 26 -7.71 5.35 8.24
C PHE A 26 -7.77 4.95 6.77
N LYS A 27 -7.86 3.64 6.46
CA LYS A 27 -7.98 3.15 5.07
C LYS A 27 -9.17 3.75 4.33
N LYS A 28 -10.34 3.83 4.98
CA LYS A 28 -11.55 4.45 4.41
C LYS A 28 -11.39 5.93 4.13
N GLU A 29 -10.75 6.66 5.03
CA GLU A 29 -10.47 8.08 4.82
C GLU A 29 -9.46 8.28 3.68
N VAL A 30 -8.40 7.47 3.63
CA VAL A 30 -7.44 7.49 2.52
C VAL A 30 -8.14 7.22 1.20
N GLU A 31 -8.95 6.18 1.09
CA GLU A 31 -9.71 5.81 -0.11
C GLU A 31 -10.50 7.01 -0.66
N LYS A 32 -11.36 7.60 0.18
CA LYS A 32 -12.19 8.75 -0.18
C LYS A 32 -11.37 9.92 -0.72
N HIS A 33 -10.22 10.18 -0.13
CA HIS A 33 -9.36 11.30 -0.51
C HIS A 33 -8.45 10.97 -1.69
N LEU A 34 -8.09 9.70 -1.87
CA LEU A 34 -7.27 9.22 -2.96
C LEU A 34 -8.03 9.24 -4.29
N ILE A 35 -9.32 8.87 -4.30
CA ILE A 35 -10.20 9.04 -5.47
C ILE A 35 -10.21 10.50 -5.93
N LYS A 36 -10.34 11.45 -4.99
CA LYS A 36 -10.34 12.88 -5.31
C LYS A 36 -8.99 13.34 -5.86
N TYR A 37 -7.91 12.90 -5.23
CA TYR A 37 -6.54 13.21 -5.63
C TYR A 37 -6.25 12.70 -7.05
N LEU A 38 -6.65 11.45 -7.35
CA LEU A 38 -6.49 10.83 -8.66
C LEU A 38 -7.58 11.21 -9.65
N GLY A 39 -8.54 12.08 -9.32
CA GLY A 39 -9.77 12.29 -10.09
C GLY A 39 -9.57 12.61 -11.58
N ARG A 40 -8.44 13.25 -11.93
CA ARG A 40 -8.05 13.53 -13.33
C ARG A 40 -7.78 12.26 -14.16
N LEU A 41 -7.49 11.15 -13.49
CA LEU A 41 -7.18 9.85 -14.07
C LEU A 41 -8.41 8.94 -14.16
N SER A 42 -9.61 9.42 -13.79
CA SER A 42 -10.84 8.60 -13.76
C SER A 42 -10.65 7.28 -12.97
N PRO A 43 -10.29 7.35 -11.69
CA PRO A 43 -10.02 6.17 -10.87
C PRO A 43 -11.32 5.43 -10.54
N GLU A 44 -11.28 4.10 -10.59
CA GLU A 44 -12.29 3.23 -10.00
C GLU A 44 -11.65 2.40 -8.87
N VAL A 45 -12.32 2.32 -7.72
CA VAL A 45 -11.83 1.58 -6.56
C VAL A 45 -12.44 0.20 -6.53
N GLU A 46 -11.60 -0.81 -6.32
CA GLU A 46 -12.01 -2.20 -6.14
C GLU A 46 -11.55 -2.69 -4.75
N MET A 47 -12.49 -3.10 -3.91
CA MET A 47 -12.20 -3.65 -2.57
C MET A 47 -13.18 -4.78 -2.19
N PRO A 48 -12.74 -5.80 -1.44
CA PRO A 48 -11.36 -6.08 -1.04
C PRO A 48 -10.53 -6.63 -2.22
N ALA A 49 -9.27 -6.23 -2.31
CA ALA A 49 -8.35 -6.75 -3.31
C ALA A 49 -7.26 -7.61 -2.65
N ARG A 50 -6.87 -8.68 -3.36
CA ARG A 50 -5.80 -9.59 -2.95
C ARG A 50 -4.82 -9.77 -4.09
N ALA A 51 -3.55 -9.89 -3.75
CA ALA A 51 -2.51 -10.32 -4.68
C ALA A 51 -2.04 -11.73 -4.31
N LYS A 52 -1.72 -12.55 -5.30
CA LYS A 52 -1.14 -13.89 -5.08
C LYS A 52 0.36 -13.84 -5.31
N GLY A 53 1.13 -14.38 -4.37
CA GLY A 53 2.56 -14.62 -4.50
C GLY A 53 2.87 -15.92 -5.24
N ILE A 54 4.11 -16.06 -5.71
CA ILE A 54 4.53 -17.11 -6.66
C ILE A 54 4.27 -18.54 -6.18
N ASN A 55 4.43 -18.79 -4.88
CA ASN A 55 4.25 -20.11 -4.29
C ASN A 55 2.76 -20.48 -4.13
N GLY A 56 1.82 -19.66 -4.59
CA GLY A 56 0.37 -19.90 -4.55
C GLY A 56 -0.25 -19.90 -3.14
N SER A 57 0.56 -20.11 -2.10
CA SER A 57 0.18 -20.17 -0.69
C SER A 57 0.20 -18.80 0.01
N HIS A 58 0.98 -17.85 -0.50
CA HIS A 58 1.04 -16.50 0.04
C HIS A 58 0.04 -15.61 -0.72
N SER A 59 -1.06 -15.24 -0.07
CA SER A 59 -1.91 -14.14 -0.52
C SER A 59 -1.58 -12.88 0.27
N TYR A 60 -1.35 -11.78 -0.42
CA TYR A 60 -1.17 -10.47 0.18
C TYR A 60 -2.50 -9.73 0.15
N ASP A 61 -2.90 -9.21 1.31
CA ASP A 61 -4.00 -8.26 1.37
C ASP A 61 -3.51 -6.91 0.81
N VAL A 62 -4.26 -6.38 -0.16
CA VAL A 62 -4.03 -5.07 -0.75
C VAL A 62 -4.98 -4.11 -0.07
N ASP A 63 -4.45 -3.06 0.58
CA ASP A 63 -5.28 -2.17 1.40
C ASP A 63 -6.32 -1.44 0.55
N ILE A 64 -5.90 -0.88 -0.59
CA ILE A 64 -6.79 -0.29 -1.58
C ILE A 64 -6.24 -0.62 -2.97
N TYR A 65 -7.10 -1.12 -3.85
CA TYR A 65 -6.79 -1.29 -5.26
C TYR A 65 -7.57 -0.27 -6.08
N ILE A 66 -6.86 0.44 -6.95
CA ILE A 66 -7.44 1.42 -7.86
C ILE A 66 -7.10 1.04 -9.29
N THR A 67 -8.11 1.00 -10.15
CA THR A 67 -7.93 0.98 -11.60
C THR A 67 -8.04 2.38 -12.16
N ILE A 68 -7.13 2.74 -13.06
CA ILE A 68 -7.23 3.94 -13.87
C ILE A 68 -7.85 3.53 -15.21
N LYS A 69 -9.08 3.97 -15.46
CA LYS A 69 -9.72 3.78 -16.77
C LYS A 69 -9.43 4.96 -17.67
N SER A 70 -8.70 4.67 -18.73
CA SER A 70 -8.50 5.59 -19.84
C SER A 70 -9.81 5.83 -20.62
N LYS A 71 -10.10 7.11 -20.92
CA LYS A 71 -10.94 7.53 -22.05
C LYS A 71 -10.03 8.08 -23.16
N GLY A 72 -9.53 7.22 -24.06
CA GLY A 72 -8.78 7.64 -25.26
C GLY A 72 -7.62 6.73 -25.67
N LEU A 73 -7.14 6.88 -26.91
CA LEU A 73 -6.12 6.00 -27.54
C LEU A 73 -4.71 6.09 -26.90
N PHE A 74 -4.43 7.16 -26.15
CA PHE A 74 -3.11 7.43 -25.52
C PHE A 74 -3.16 7.49 -23.99
N ALA A 75 -4.29 7.17 -23.37
CA ALA A 75 -4.44 7.36 -21.94
C ALA A 75 -3.92 6.15 -21.15
N ASN A 76 -3.14 6.45 -20.12
CA ASN A 76 -2.55 5.50 -19.17
C ASN A 76 -3.65 4.60 -18.60
N ARG A 77 -3.48 3.28 -18.74
CA ARG A 77 -4.19 2.28 -17.94
C ARG A 77 -3.23 1.89 -16.83
N GLY A 78 -3.73 1.77 -15.61
CA GLY A 78 -2.89 1.48 -14.46
C GLY A 78 -3.66 0.73 -13.39
N ASN A 79 -2.98 -0.26 -12.81
CA ASN A 79 -3.44 -1.06 -11.70
C ASN A 79 -2.63 -0.71 -10.47
N ILE A 80 -3.23 0.09 -9.59
CA ILE A 80 -2.55 0.69 -8.46
C ILE A 80 -2.75 -0.15 -7.22
N TRP A 81 -1.64 -0.62 -6.63
CA TRP A 81 -1.60 -1.11 -5.27
C TRP A 81 -1.32 0.05 -4.33
N VAL A 82 -2.24 0.29 -3.39
CA VAL A 82 -2.04 1.26 -2.31
C VAL A 82 -1.83 0.52 -1.00
N GLU A 83 -0.73 0.80 -0.31
CA GLU A 83 -0.48 0.35 1.06
C GLU A 83 -0.70 1.50 2.03
N CYS A 84 -1.54 1.29 3.05
CA CYS A 84 -1.86 2.28 4.07
C CYS A 84 -1.10 1.98 5.36
N LYS A 85 -0.21 2.89 5.76
CA LYS A 85 0.62 2.76 6.95
C LYS A 85 0.24 3.77 8.03
N TRP A 86 -0.54 3.33 9.01
CA TRP A 86 -0.75 4.09 10.23
C TRP A 86 0.46 3.95 11.17
N LYS A 87 0.95 5.07 11.69
CA LYS A 87 2.06 5.18 12.63
C LYS A 87 1.68 6.16 13.74
N ASP A 88 1.99 5.82 14.99
CA ASP A 88 1.60 6.65 16.12
C ASP A 88 2.43 7.93 16.17
N ASN A 89 3.76 7.82 16.20
CA ASN A 89 4.67 8.96 16.36
C ASN A 89 6.02 8.78 15.64
N SER A 90 6.12 7.85 14.70
CA SER A 90 7.36 7.59 13.97
C SER A 90 7.16 7.70 12.46
N PRO A 91 8.19 8.14 11.71
CA PRO A 91 8.08 8.20 10.27
C PRO A 91 7.97 6.80 9.65
N VAL A 92 7.55 6.79 8.39
CA VAL A 92 7.71 5.63 7.51
C VAL A 92 9.20 5.46 7.20
N MET A 93 9.72 4.27 7.42
CA MET A 93 11.14 3.95 7.19
C MET A 93 11.33 3.27 5.85
N GLU A 94 12.57 3.22 5.36
CA GLU A 94 12.94 2.49 4.13
C GLU A 94 12.43 1.04 4.14
N THR A 95 12.54 0.36 5.28
CA THR A 95 12.07 -1.02 5.45
C THR A 95 10.56 -1.19 5.26
N ASP A 96 9.75 -0.14 5.45
CA ASP A 96 8.33 -0.18 5.15
C ASP A 96 8.10 -0.18 3.64
N ILE A 97 8.81 0.66 2.89
CA ILE A 97 8.77 0.71 1.42
C ILE A 97 9.30 -0.59 0.82
N GLN A 98 10.41 -1.10 1.34
CA GLN A 98 11.00 -2.36 0.90
C GLN A 98 10.01 -3.53 1.04
N LYS A 99 9.27 -3.60 2.16
CA LYS A 99 8.24 -4.64 2.35
C LYS A 99 7.14 -4.56 1.28
N LEU A 100 6.67 -3.35 0.95
CA LEU A 100 5.69 -3.17 -0.13
C LEU A 100 6.25 -3.66 -1.47
N VAL A 101 7.45 -3.24 -1.82
CA VAL A 101 8.10 -3.62 -3.09
C VAL A 101 8.31 -5.12 -3.18
N VAL A 102 8.77 -5.78 -2.11
CA VAL A 102 8.98 -7.24 -2.10
C VAL A 102 7.67 -7.99 -2.32
N LYS A 103 6.57 -7.58 -1.67
CA LYS A 103 5.24 -8.16 -1.89
C LYS A 103 4.80 -8.00 -3.36
N ALA A 104 4.97 -6.79 -3.91
CA ALA A 104 4.58 -6.48 -5.28
C ALA A 104 5.41 -7.26 -6.31
N GLN A 105 6.71 -7.40 -6.09
CA GLN A 105 7.60 -8.20 -6.94
C GLN A 105 7.24 -9.68 -6.89
N ASP A 106 6.95 -10.24 -5.72
CA ASP A 106 6.52 -11.63 -5.61
C ASP A 106 5.17 -11.87 -6.33
N ALA A 107 4.25 -10.92 -6.22
CA ALA A 107 2.99 -10.96 -6.96
C ALA A 107 3.18 -10.81 -8.48
N PHE A 108 4.08 -9.93 -8.92
CA PHE A 108 4.43 -9.77 -10.32
C PHE A 108 5.03 -11.07 -10.88
N ARG A 109 5.94 -11.71 -10.13
CA ARG A 109 6.54 -12.99 -10.51
C ARG A 109 5.49 -14.09 -10.71
N TYR A 110 4.54 -14.21 -9.78
CA TYR A 110 3.41 -15.14 -9.92
C TYR A 110 2.71 -14.96 -11.27
N VAL A 111 2.42 -13.71 -11.66
CA VAL A 111 1.72 -13.39 -12.90
C VAL A 111 2.59 -13.68 -14.13
N THR A 112 3.89 -13.36 -14.08
CA THR A 112 4.78 -13.64 -15.21
C THR A 112 5.00 -15.13 -15.45
N GLU A 113 4.97 -15.95 -14.39
CA GLU A 113 5.24 -17.39 -14.48
C GLU A 113 3.96 -18.23 -14.69
N LEU A 114 2.83 -17.81 -14.12
CA LEU A 114 1.57 -18.58 -14.13
C LEU A 114 0.42 -17.89 -14.86
N GLY A 115 0.64 -16.68 -15.36
CA GLY A 115 -0.40 -15.85 -15.98
C GLY A 115 -1.31 -15.18 -14.94
N GLY A 116 -1.87 -14.03 -15.30
CA GLY A 116 -2.86 -13.34 -14.46
C GLY A 116 -2.75 -11.82 -14.49
N PHE A 117 -3.26 -11.22 -13.42
CA PHE A 117 -3.36 -9.78 -13.22
C PHE A 117 -2.24 -9.29 -12.30
N TYR A 118 -1.57 -8.18 -12.65
CA TYR A 118 -0.56 -7.54 -11.82
C TYR A 118 -0.86 -6.07 -11.57
N TYR A 119 -0.32 -5.56 -10.46
CA TYR A 119 -0.30 -4.16 -10.13
C TYR A 119 0.94 -3.53 -10.75
N ASP A 120 0.77 -2.48 -11.54
CA ASP A 120 1.84 -1.80 -12.29
C ASP A 120 2.25 -0.47 -11.66
N THR A 121 1.61 -0.10 -10.55
CA THR A 121 1.80 1.17 -9.87
C THR A 121 1.72 0.95 -8.36
N LEU A 122 2.68 1.50 -7.60
CA LEU A 122 2.72 1.38 -6.14
C LEU A 122 2.57 2.77 -5.48
N ILE A 123 1.65 2.86 -4.53
CA ILE A 123 1.48 4.03 -3.67
C ILE A 123 1.60 3.60 -2.21
N MET A 124 2.42 4.31 -1.43
CA MET A 124 2.41 4.21 0.02
C MET A 124 1.78 5.47 0.63
N VAL A 125 0.74 5.27 1.44
CA VAL A 125 0.06 6.36 2.16
C VAL A 125 0.28 6.23 3.65
N SER A 126 0.69 7.31 4.33
CA SER A 126 0.83 7.32 5.79
C SER A 126 0.21 8.55 6.45
N ASN A 127 -0.19 8.42 7.71
CA ASN A 127 -0.58 9.57 8.55
C ASN A 127 0.64 10.37 9.06
N GLN A 128 1.84 9.78 9.03
CA GLN A 128 3.11 10.41 9.44
C GLN A 128 3.94 10.82 8.22
N ASP A 129 5.02 11.55 8.47
CA ASP A 129 6.02 11.84 7.44
C ASP A 129 6.88 10.60 7.14
N PHE A 130 7.74 10.72 6.14
CA PHE A 130 8.64 9.67 5.67
C PHE A 130 10.08 10.07 6.00
N ASP A 131 10.88 9.09 6.39
CA ASP A 131 12.32 9.28 6.53
C ASP A 131 12.97 9.60 5.18
N ILE A 132 14.06 10.36 5.17
CA ILE A 132 14.74 10.77 3.94
C ILE A 132 15.25 9.58 3.12
N ASN A 133 15.73 8.52 3.79
CA ASN A 133 16.18 7.31 3.11
C ASN A 133 14.98 6.56 2.50
N ALA A 134 13.83 6.57 3.19
CA ALA A 134 12.59 6.01 2.65
C ALA A 134 12.16 6.71 1.36
N LEU A 135 12.21 8.05 1.32
CA LEU A 135 11.86 8.83 0.13
C LEU A 135 12.86 8.63 -1.01
N SER A 136 14.16 8.57 -0.69
CA SER A 136 15.21 8.28 -1.67
C SER A 136 15.01 6.89 -2.31
N TYR A 137 14.76 5.89 -1.47
CA TYR A 137 14.49 4.52 -1.91
C TYR A 137 13.20 4.42 -2.74
N ALA A 138 12.13 5.09 -2.31
CA ALA A 138 10.87 5.14 -3.03
C ALA A 138 11.03 5.77 -4.43
N ASN A 139 11.78 6.87 -4.55
CA ASN A 139 12.08 7.48 -5.85
C ASN A 139 12.86 6.54 -6.77
N ALA A 140 13.88 5.85 -6.26
CA ALA A 140 14.69 4.91 -7.04
C ALA A 140 13.88 3.73 -7.60
N LEU A 141 12.73 3.45 -6.99
CA LEU A 141 11.85 2.33 -7.34
C LEU A 141 10.53 2.76 -7.96
N ASP A 142 10.35 4.06 -8.20
CA ASP A 142 9.12 4.66 -8.70
C ASP A 142 7.88 4.34 -7.84
N VAL A 143 8.02 4.38 -6.50
CA VAL A 143 6.90 4.27 -5.55
C VAL A 143 6.46 5.67 -5.15
N LEU A 144 5.18 6.00 -5.30
CA LEU A 144 4.63 7.29 -4.86
C LEU A 144 4.33 7.27 -3.36
N CYS A 145 4.87 8.24 -2.63
CA CYS A 145 4.64 8.43 -1.20
C CYS A 145 3.69 9.61 -0.96
N LEU A 146 2.57 9.34 -0.32
CA LEU A 146 1.59 10.34 0.08
C LEU A 146 1.47 10.41 1.60
N ARG A 147 1.44 11.62 2.14
CA ARG A 147 1.02 11.83 3.53
C ARG A 147 -0.44 12.24 3.58
N TYR A 148 -1.22 11.54 4.39
CA TYR A 148 -2.58 11.90 4.76
C TYR A 148 -2.58 12.73 6.05
N HIS A 149 -3.15 13.93 6.01
CA HIS A 149 -3.38 14.73 7.20
C HIS A 149 -4.67 15.53 7.07
N LYS A 150 -5.63 15.31 7.99
CA LYS A 150 -6.89 16.06 8.11
C LYS A 150 -7.64 16.20 6.76
N GLY A 151 -7.88 15.08 6.08
CA GLY A 151 -8.64 15.07 4.82
C GLY A 151 -7.86 15.60 3.61
N ARG A 152 -6.52 15.61 3.66
CA ARG A 152 -5.66 16.02 2.55
C ARG A 152 -4.56 15.00 2.33
N LEU A 153 -4.29 14.71 1.07
CA LEU A 153 -3.13 13.95 0.62
C LEU A 153 -2.09 14.93 0.06
N THR A 154 -0.84 14.73 0.43
CA THR A 154 0.28 15.55 -0.04
C THR A 154 1.41 14.63 -0.49
N GLU A 155 1.89 14.85 -1.71
CA GLU A 155 3.07 14.18 -2.26
C GLU A 155 4.29 14.47 -1.40
N LYS A 156 5.07 13.43 -1.11
CA LYS A 156 6.31 13.53 -0.34
C LYS A 156 7.54 13.23 -1.19
N ASN A 157 7.34 12.70 -2.38
CA ASN A 157 8.36 12.49 -3.39
C ASN A 157 7.78 12.68 -4.79
N ALA A 158 8.65 12.66 -5.81
CA ALA A 158 8.28 12.86 -7.20
C ALA A 158 8.94 11.76 -8.06
N PRO A 159 8.47 10.51 -7.95
CA PRO A 159 9.00 9.40 -8.74
C PRO A 159 8.73 9.65 -10.23
N MET A 160 9.68 9.27 -11.08
CA MET A 160 9.68 9.68 -12.49
C MET A 160 8.65 8.89 -13.31
N ASN A 161 8.48 7.59 -13.02
CA ASN A 161 7.67 6.67 -13.81
C ASN A 161 6.71 5.84 -12.94
N TRP A 162 6.18 6.43 -11.86
CA TRP A 162 5.33 5.67 -10.92
C TRP A 162 4.02 5.16 -11.52
N VAL A 163 3.59 5.66 -12.68
CA VAL A 163 2.46 5.11 -13.46
C VAL A 163 3.00 4.44 -14.72
N GLY A 164 2.71 3.14 -14.90
CA GLY A 164 2.97 2.41 -16.13
C GLY A 164 4.15 1.42 -16.04
N ASP A 165 5.39 1.91 -16.15
CA ASP A 165 6.60 1.05 -16.19
C ASP A 165 7.64 1.42 -15.11
N PRO A 166 7.27 1.33 -13.83
CA PRO A 166 8.12 1.68 -12.70
C PRO A 166 9.37 0.81 -12.57
N ALA A 167 10.44 1.41 -12.04
CA ALA A 167 11.73 0.77 -11.84
C ALA A 167 11.67 -0.52 -10.99
N TRP A 168 10.74 -0.64 -10.03
CA TRP A 168 10.65 -1.84 -9.19
C TRP A 168 10.34 -3.13 -9.98
N MET A 169 9.68 -3.04 -11.14
CA MET A 169 9.40 -4.20 -12.00
C MET A 169 10.63 -4.69 -12.78
N LYS A 170 11.60 -3.80 -13.03
CA LYS A 170 12.78 -4.07 -13.87
C LYS A 170 13.90 -4.77 -13.11
N GLN A 171 13.83 -4.84 -11.77
CA GLN A 171 14.89 -5.41 -10.95
C GLN A 171 14.89 -6.94 -11.01
N LYS A 172 15.84 -7.52 -11.76
CA LYS A 172 15.97 -8.97 -11.94
C LYS A 172 16.51 -9.73 -10.70
N ASN A 173 17.09 -9.05 -9.70
CA ASN A 173 18.06 -9.67 -8.76
C ASN A 173 17.80 -9.47 -7.24
N TYR A 174 16.57 -9.27 -6.76
CA TYR A 174 16.39 -9.01 -5.31
C TYR A 174 16.42 -10.28 -4.42
N LEU A 175 16.18 -11.47 -4.97
CA LEU A 175 16.07 -12.72 -4.18
C LEU A 175 17.39 -13.48 -3.98
N GLN A 176 18.51 -13.03 -4.52
CA GLN A 176 19.81 -13.62 -4.14
C GLN A 176 20.19 -13.26 -2.68
N ALA A 177 19.66 -12.16 -2.14
CA ALA A 177 19.95 -11.70 -0.77
C ALA A 177 19.08 -12.35 0.33
N PHE A 178 18.04 -13.11 -0.02
CA PHE A 178 17.17 -13.82 0.94
C PHE A 178 17.31 -15.35 0.87
N ARG A 179 18.32 -15.84 0.14
CA ARG A 179 18.69 -17.26 0.02
C ARG A 179 20.06 -17.58 0.61
N SER A 180 20.72 -16.61 1.24
CA SER A 180 21.99 -16.75 1.96
C SER A 180 21.78 -16.77 3.46
#